data_AF-A0AAV4DNZ0-F1
#
_entry.id   AF-A0AAV4DNZ0-F1
#
_cell.length_a   1.000
_cell.length_b   1.000
_cell.length_c   1.000
_cell.angle_alpha   90.00
_cell.angle_beta   90.00
_cell.angle_gamma   90.00
#
_symmetry.space_group_name_H-M   'P 1'
#
loop_
_entity.id
_entity.type
_entity.pdbx_description
1 polymer ?
#
loop_
_entity_poly.entity_id
_entity_poly.type
_entity_poly.pdbx_seq_one_letter_code
_entity_poly.pdbx_strand_id
1 'polypeptide(L)'
;MYLRRDSARARRITWFNPPYSMNVATNIRKMFLTLINTCFSKTNILHEMINRKTKKFSYNCMPNVKSMITAHNKSGLAQKEIGVESIAQCNCRDRKACPLENNCLQDSVIYQATVTHKGNQVNAYIGMMENNI
;
A
#
# COMPACT_ATOMS: atom_id res chain seq x y z
N MET A 1 15.76 -6.99 -45.65
CA MET A 1 15.52 -6.86 -44.19
C MET A 1 16.81 -7.22 -43.47
N TYR A 2 17.48 -6.25 -42.82
CA TYR A 2 18.70 -6.52 -42.05
C TYR A 2 18.33 -7.19 -40.71
N LEU A 3 18.79 -8.41 -40.49
CA LEU A 3 18.69 -9.05 -39.17
C LEU A 3 19.63 -8.33 -38.21
N ARG A 4 19.06 -7.59 -37.26
CA ARG A 4 19.79 -6.97 -36.15
C ARG A 4 20.34 -8.10 -35.28
N ARG A 5 21.65 -8.39 -35.38
CA ARG A 5 22.33 -9.32 -34.46
C ARG A 5 22.50 -8.62 -33.12
N ASP A 6 21.56 -8.84 -32.20
CA ASP A 6 21.77 -8.52 -30.79
C ASP A 6 22.74 -9.55 -30.19
N SER A 7 24.03 -9.36 -30.44
CA SER A 7 25.08 -10.04 -29.71
C SER A 7 25.26 -9.37 -28.34
N ALA A 8 24.26 -9.51 -27.47
CA ALA A 8 24.44 -9.20 -26.07
C ALA A 8 25.37 -10.27 -25.48
N ARG A 9 26.65 -9.93 -25.30
CA ARG A 9 27.64 -10.82 -24.69
C ARG A 9 27.12 -11.27 -23.32
N ALA A 10 26.70 -12.53 -23.20
CA ALA A 10 26.26 -13.10 -21.94
C ALA A 10 27.41 -12.98 -20.92
N ARG A 11 27.17 -12.27 -19.82
CA ARG A 11 28.17 -12.15 -18.76
C ARG A 11 28.32 -13.52 -18.11
N ARG A 12 29.57 -13.97 -17.95
CA ARG A 12 29.88 -15.17 -17.16
C ARG A 12 29.64 -14.89 -15.68
N ILE A 13 28.44 -15.21 -15.22
CA ILE A 13 28.02 -15.03 -13.84
C ILE A 13 28.32 -16.30 -13.05
N THR A 14 28.99 -16.17 -11.91
CA THR A 14 29.10 -17.25 -10.92
C THR A 14 28.22 -16.93 -9.74
N TRP A 15 27.35 -17.87 -9.38
CA TRP A 15 26.54 -17.79 -8.18
C TRP A 15 27.26 -18.45 -7.03
N PHE A 16 27.34 -17.75 -5.90
CA PHE A 16 27.78 -18.30 -4.63
C PHE A 16 26.55 -18.56 -3.76
N ASN A 17 26.39 -19.83 -3.38
CA ASN A 17 25.32 -20.30 -2.51
C ASN A 17 25.94 -20.97 -1.27
N PRO A 18 26.23 -20.22 -0.20
CA PRO A 18 26.74 -20.82 1.02
C PRO A 18 25.74 -21.82 1.63
N PRO A 19 26.23 -22.78 2.43
CA PRO A 19 25.37 -23.71 3.15
C PRO A 19 24.42 -22.97 4.09
N TYR A 20 23.20 -23.49 4.23
CA TYR A 20 22.19 -22.94 5.13
C TYR A 20 22.62 -23.02 6.59
N SER A 21 22.40 -21.92 7.31
CA SER A 21 22.64 -21.81 8.74
C SER A 21 21.60 -20.91 9.39
N MET A 22 20.87 -21.47 10.37
CA MET A 22 19.88 -20.74 11.20
C MET A 22 20.53 -19.69 12.11
N ASN A 23 21.81 -19.88 12.44
CA ASN A 23 22.54 -19.00 13.35
C ASN A 23 22.90 -17.66 12.70
N VAL A 24 22.71 -17.53 11.38
CA VAL A 24 23.14 -16.33 10.66
C VAL A 24 22.04 -15.27 10.66
N ALA A 25 22.05 -14.45 11.70
CA ALA A 25 21.21 -13.27 11.83
C ALA A 25 21.69 -12.07 10.99
N THR A 26 22.94 -12.09 10.51
CA THR A 26 23.55 -10.97 9.78
C THR A 26 23.18 -10.97 8.30
N ASN A 27 23.19 -9.78 7.67
CA ASN A 27 22.97 -9.65 6.23
C ASN A 27 24.23 -10.14 5.46
N ILE A 28 24.37 -11.46 5.34
CA ILE A 28 25.53 -12.15 4.72
C ILE A 28 25.80 -11.60 3.32
N ARG A 29 24.74 -11.36 2.54
CA ARG A 29 24.85 -10.81 1.19
C ARG A 29 25.58 -9.47 1.20
N LYS A 30 25.22 -8.57 2.12
CA LYS A 30 25.88 -7.27 2.27
C LYS A 30 27.34 -7.45 2.65
N MET A 31 27.64 -8.29 3.64
CA MET A 31 29.02 -8.57 4.07
C MET A 31 29.87 -9.13 2.93
N PHE A 32 29.38 -10.14 2.23
CA PHE A 32 30.03 -10.77 1.08
C PHE A 32 30.33 -9.75 -0.04
N LEU A 33 29.35 -8.92 -0.40
CA LEU A 33 29.54 -7.89 -1.44
C LEU A 33 30.47 -6.75 -0.99
N THR A 34 30.58 -6.49 0.31
CA THR A 34 31.57 -5.55 0.86
C THR A 34 32.96 -6.16 0.76
N LEU A 35 33.14 -7.42 1.19
CA LEU A 35 34.42 -8.14 1.07
C LEU A 35 34.92 -8.21 -0.37
N ILE A 36 34.02 -8.47 -1.35
CA ILE A 36 34.39 -8.44 -2.77
C ILE A 36 35.00 -7.09 -3.14
N ASN A 37 34.38 -5.98 -2.72
CA ASN A 37 34.89 -4.65 -3.06
C ASN A 37 36.20 -4.32 -2.34
N THR A 38 36.36 -4.77 -1.10
CA THR A 38 37.53 -4.48 -0.28
C THR A 38 38.75 -5.31 -0.70
N CYS A 39 38.58 -6.62 -0.88
CA CYS A 39 39.67 -7.54 -1.24
C CYS A 39 40.03 -7.47 -2.73
N PHE A 40 39.03 -7.28 -3.59
CA PHE A 40 39.21 -7.17 -5.04
C PHE A 40 38.84 -5.75 -5.48
N SER A 41 39.59 -4.76 -5.00
CA SER A 41 39.48 -3.38 -5.48
C SER A 41 39.98 -3.27 -6.93
N LYS A 42 39.70 -2.15 -7.62
CA LYS A 42 40.08 -1.97 -9.04
C LYS A 42 41.59 -2.12 -9.33
N THR A 43 42.43 -1.95 -8.32
CA THR A 43 43.88 -2.12 -8.42
C THR A 43 44.32 -3.57 -8.36
N ASN A 44 43.45 -4.49 -7.92
CA ASN A 44 43.74 -5.91 -7.83
C ASN A 44 43.67 -6.57 -9.22
N ILE A 45 44.66 -7.40 -9.54
CA ILE A 45 44.74 -8.18 -10.79
C ILE A 45 43.49 -9.04 -11.06
N LEU A 46 42.80 -9.49 -10.02
CA LEU A 46 41.61 -10.35 -10.13
C LEU A 46 40.30 -9.57 -10.20
N HIS A 47 40.31 -8.24 -10.11
CA HIS A 47 39.08 -7.43 -10.09
C HIS A 47 38.22 -7.60 -11.35
N GLU A 48 38.82 -7.80 -12.52
CA GLU A 48 38.06 -8.02 -13.74
C GLU A 48 37.25 -9.32 -13.69
N MET A 49 37.81 -10.37 -13.07
CA MET A 49 37.16 -11.66 -12.91
C MET A 49 36.23 -11.72 -11.69
N ILE A 50 36.61 -11.10 -10.57
CA ILE A 50 35.91 -11.14 -9.28
C ILE A 50 35.44 -9.73 -8.93
N ASN A 51 34.22 -9.41 -9.35
CA ASN A 51 33.55 -8.16 -9.02
C ASN A 51 32.05 -8.38 -8.85
N ARG A 52 31.33 -7.33 -8.45
CA ARG A 52 29.86 -7.37 -8.25
C ARG A 52 29.06 -7.66 -9.53
N LYS A 53 29.67 -7.49 -10.72
CA LYS A 53 29.04 -7.80 -12.01
C LYS A 53 29.12 -9.29 -12.31
N THR A 54 30.23 -9.96 -11.96
CA THR A 54 30.50 -11.38 -12.25
C THR A 54 30.08 -12.32 -11.13
N LYS A 55 30.26 -11.95 -9.86
CA LYS A 55 29.89 -12.78 -8.71
C LYS A 55 28.56 -12.35 -8.12
N LYS A 56 27.62 -13.29 -8.02
CA LYS A 56 26.28 -13.10 -7.47
C LYS A 56 26.08 -14.00 -6.26
N PHE A 57 25.15 -13.61 -5.40
CA PHE A 57 24.89 -14.26 -4.12
C PHE A 57 23.41 -14.67 -4.10
N SER A 58 23.14 -15.97 -4.00
CA SER A 58 21.77 -16.53 -4.04
C SER A 58 21.19 -16.84 -2.66
N TYR A 59 21.95 -16.64 -1.59
CA TYR A 59 21.45 -16.92 -0.25
C TYR A 59 20.54 -15.79 0.22
N ASN A 60 19.25 -16.10 0.27
CA ASN A 60 18.23 -15.21 0.81
C ASN A 60 17.95 -15.61 2.26
N CYS A 61 18.30 -14.75 3.22
CA CYS A 61 17.71 -14.87 4.55
C CYS A 61 16.28 -14.36 4.42
N MET A 62 15.27 -15.22 4.57
CA MET A 62 13.89 -14.75 4.62
C MET A 62 13.78 -13.57 5.60
N PRO A 63 12.99 -12.53 5.30
CA PRO A 63 12.75 -11.46 6.25
C PRO A 63 12.21 -12.05 7.56
N ASN A 64 12.59 -11.43 8.68
CA ASN A 64 12.15 -11.86 10.00
C ASN A 64 10.62 -11.98 10.03
N VAL A 65 10.07 -13.09 10.53
CA VAL A 65 8.62 -13.33 10.61
C VAL A 65 7.88 -12.15 11.28
N LYS A 66 8.48 -11.54 12.33
CA LYS A 66 7.97 -10.33 12.97
C LYS A 66 7.80 -9.18 11.97
N SER A 67 8.82 -8.95 11.12
CA SER A 67 8.78 -7.89 10.11
C SER A 67 7.71 -8.14 9.05
N MET A 68 7.49 -9.40 8.66
CA MET A 68 6.39 -9.77 7.74
C MET A 68 5.02 -9.48 8.37
N ILE A 69 4.81 -9.86 9.64
CA ILE A 69 3.56 -9.60 10.36
C ILE A 69 3.31 -8.09 10.51
N THR A 70 4.32 -7.32 10.93
CA THR A 70 4.18 -5.86 11.07
C THR A 70 3.84 -5.19 9.75
N ALA A 71 4.48 -5.60 8.64
CA ALA A 71 4.19 -5.05 7.33
C ALA A 71 2.75 -5.35 6.88
N HIS A 72 2.30 -6.59 7.06
CA HIS A 72 0.92 -6.99 6.76
C HIS A 72 -0.11 -6.18 7.56
N ASN A 73 0.10 -6.06 8.87
CA ASN A 73 -0.80 -5.28 9.74
C ASN A 73 -0.85 -3.82 9.31
N LYS A 74 0.30 -3.22 8.97
CA LYS A 74 0.36 -1.84 8.49
C LYS A 74 -0.44 -1.66 7.19
N SER A 75 -0.33 -2.59 6.25
CA SER A 75 -1.09 -2.57 5.00
C SER A 75 -2.59 -2.72 5.23
N GLY A 76 -3.01 -3.65 6.09
CA GLY A 76 -4.42 -3.84 6.42
C GLY A 76 -5.06 -2.63 7.12
N LEU A 77 -4.30 -1.94 7.98
CA LEU A 77 -4.76 -0.70 8.62
C LEU A 77 -4.88 0.46 7.61
N ALA A 78 -3.93 0.61 6.69
CA ALA A 78 -3.96 1.67 5.68
C ALA A 78 -5.13 1.52 4.68
N GLN A 79 -5.55 0.28 4.37
CA GLN A 79 -6.71 0.02 3.50
C GLN A 79 -8.04 0.41 4.15
N LYS A 80 -8.13 0.40 5.48
CA LYS A 80 -9.34 0.82 6.21
C LYS A 80 -9.60 2.33 6.10
N GLU A 81 -8.56 3.14 5.88
CA GLU A 81 -8.69 4.59 5.72
C GLU A 81 -9.06 5.01 4.29
N ILE A 82 -8.92 4.11 3.30
CA ILE A 82 -9.19 4.39 1.87
C ILE A 82 -10.64 3.99 1.48
N GLY A 83 -11.38 3.35 2.40
CA GLY A 83 -12.73 2.83 2.16
C GLY A 83 -13.89 3.79 2.51
N VAL A 84 -13.64 5.09 2.66
CA VAL A 84 -14.71 6.09 2.58
C VAL A 84 -14.49 6.82 1.26
N GLU A 85 -14.88 6.19 0.16
CA GLU A 85 -15.28 6.96 -1.01
C GLU A 85 -16.19 8.07 -0.51
N SER A 86 -16.02 9.30 -0.98
CA SER A 86 -16.89 10.40 -0.62
C SER A 86 -18.30 10.08 -1.12
N ILE A 87 -19.06 9.32 -0.33
CA ILE A 87 -20.46 9.01 -0.59
C ILE A 87 -21.11 10.36 -0.76
N ALA A 88 -21.67 10.60 -1.94
CA ALA A 88 -22.34 11.86 -2.20
C ALA A 88 -23.40 12.06 -1.12
N GLN A 89 -23.29 13.12 -0.32
CA GLN A 89 -24.18 13.35 0.81
C GLN A 89 -25.57 13.88 0.37
N CYS A 90 -25.70 14.30 -0.90
CA CYS A 90 -26.92 14.87 -1.46
C CYS A 90 -27.05 14.66 -2.97
N ASN A 91 -28.28 14.32 -3.40
CA ASN A 91 -28.68 14.15 -4.80
C ASN A 91 -29.76 15.17 -5.24
N CYS A 92 -29.96 16.26 -4.50
CA CYS A 92 -30.94 17.29 -4.88
C CYS A 92 -30.51 18.04 -6.16
N ARG A 93 -31.47 18.35 -7.04
CA ARG A 93 -31.25 19.15 -8.25
C ARG A 93 -30.80 20.58 -7.94
N ASP A 94 -31.35 21.17 -6.88
CA ASP A 94 -30.84 22.40 -6.26
C ASP A 94 -30.33 22.08 -4.85
N ARG A 95 -29.01 22.23 -4.68
CA ARG A 95 -28.31 21.97 -3.42
C ARG A 95 -28.63 23.02 -2.35
N LYS A 96 -28.84 24.28 -2.74
CA LYS A 96 -29.10 25.38 -1.79
C LYS A 96 -30.49 25.28 -1.16
N ALA A 97 -31.43 24.67 -1.86
CA ALA A 97 -32.78 24.43 -1.37
C ALA A 97 -32.93 23.11 -0.59
N CYS A 98 -31.83 22.39 -0.31
CA CYS A 98 -31.90 21.14 0.42
C CYS A 98 -32.32 21.38 1.89
N PRO A 99 -33.42 20.76 2.37
CA PRO A 99 -33.88 20.95 3.74
C PRO A 99 -32.94 20.35 4.80
N LEU A 100 -31.98 19.52 4.36
CA LEU A 100 -31.00 18.84 5.22
C LEU A 100 -29.56 19.32 4.91
N GLU A 101 -29.39 20.57 4.48
CA GLU A 101 -28.07 21.22 4.31
C GLU A 101 -27.06 20.42 3.45
N ASN A 102 -27.56 19.74 2.40
CA ASN A 102 -26.78 18.83 1.54
C ASN A 102 -26.46 17.45 2.14
N ASN A 103 -27.24 16.98 3.11
CA ASN A 103 -27.16 15.65 3.69
C ASN A 103 -28.44 14.82 3.51
N CYS A 104 -29.14 14.98 2.37
CA CYS A 104 -30.43 14.29 2.15
C CYS A 104 -30.33 12.77 1.91
N LEU A 105 -29.11 12.23 1.77
CA LEU A 105 -28.86 10.80 1.65
C LEU A 105 -28.44 10.16 2.99
N GLN A 106 -28.71 10.84 4.10
CA GLN A 106 -28.47 10.30 5.43
C GLN A 106 -29.54 9.24 5.77
N ASP A 107 -29.09 8.13 6.35
CA ASP A 107 -29.98 7.08 6.83
C ASP A 107 -30.54 7.41 8.22
N SER A 108 -31.73 6.86 8.52
CA SER A 108 -32.36 6.95 9.84
C SER A 108 -32.56 8.40 10.33
N VAL A 109 -33.37 9.18 9.59
CA VAL A 109 -33.64 10.59 9.91
C VAL A 109 -34.94 10.69 10.72
N ILE A 110 -34.86 11.45 11.82
CA ILE A 110 -36.02 11.87 12.62
C ILE A 110 -36.24 13.37 12.40
N TYR A 111 -37.46 13.77 12.03
CA TYR A 111 -37.79 15.18 11.84
C TYR A 111 -39.01 15.58 12.67
N GLN A 112 -39.00 16.83 13.15
CA GLN A 112 -40.10 17.44 13.88
C GLN A 112 -40.65 18.63 13.08
N ALA A 113 -41.96 18.66 12.87
CA ALA A 113 -42.66 19.77 12.26
C ALA A 113 -43.63 20.39 13.27
N THR A 114 -43.56 21.71 13.44
CA THR A 114 -44.48 22.47 14.30
C THR A 114 -45.57 23.08 13.44
N VAL A 115 -46.84 22.75 13.70
CA VAL A 115 -47.99 23.21 12.92
C VAL A 115 -48.88 24.09 13.79
N THR A 116 -49.18 25.29 13.29
CA THR A 116 -50.09 26.25 13.96
C THR A 116 -51.45 26.25 13.27
N HIS A 117 -52.51 25.88 14.00
CA HIS A 117 -53.88 25.92 13.50
C HIS A 117 -54.54 27.29 13.71
N LYS A 118 -55.62 27.55 12.95
CA LYS A 118 -56.47 28.74 13.15
C LYS A 118 -57.06 28.70 14.57
N GLY A 119 -56.57 29.57 15.45
CA GLY A 119 -56.90 29.58 16.87
C GLY A 119 -55.69 29.53 17.83
N ASN A 120 -54.46 29.75 17.34
CA ASN A 120 -53.22 29.76 18.15
C ASN A 120 -52.89 28.41 18.84
N GLN A 121 -53.48 27.31 18.36
CA GLN A 121 -53.11 25.97 18.80
C GLN A 121 -51.87 25.50 18.05
N VAL A 122 -50.85 25.08 18.78
CA VAL A 122 -49.57 24.62 18.25
C VAL A 122 -49.42 23.13 18.53
N ASN A 123 -49.30 22.32 17.49
CA ASN A 123 -49.06 20.88 17.58
C ASN A 123 -47.71 20.52 16.97
N ALA A 124 -47.03 19.52 17.54
CA ALA A 124 -45.78 18.98 17.00
C ALA A 124 -46.04 17.61 16.36
N TYR A 125 -45.57 17.44 15.13
CA TYR A 125 -45.56 16.17 14.40
C TYR A 125 -44.13 15.64 14.35
N ILE A 126 -43.93 14.38 14.71
CA ILE A 126 -42.63 13.70 14.64
C ILE A 126 -42.75 12.58 13.62
N GLY A 127 -41.87 12.60 12.62
CA GLY A 127 -41.76 11.56 11.59
C GLY A 127 -40.40 10.87 11.66
N MET A 128 -40.39 9.58 11.34
CA MET A 128 -39.16 8.78 11.18
C MET A 128 -39.10 8.26 9.75
N MET A 129 -37.93 8.34 9.13
CA MET A 129 -37.67 7.82 7.79
C MET A 129 -36.41 6.96 7.81
N GLU A 130 -36.49 5.78 7.20
CA GLU A 130 -35.37 4.87 7.01
C GLU A 130 -35.15 4.69 5.50
N ASN A 131 -33.92 4.86 5.05
CA ASN A 131 -33.52 4.70 3.66
C ASN A 131 -32.58 3.50 3.56
N ASN A 132 -33.13 2.28 3.52
CA ASN A 132 -32.33 1.08 3.23
C ASN A 132 -32.14 0.99 1.72
N ILE A 133 -30.94 1.35 1.23
CA ILE A 133 -30.49 1.08 -0.15
C ILE A 133 -29.79 -0.28 -0.19
#